data_AF-A0A2J8P2E9-F1
#
_entry.id   AF-A0A2J8P2E9-F1
#
_cell.length_a   1.000
_cell.length_b   1.000
_cell.length_c   1.000
_cell.angle_alpha   90.00
_cell.angle_beta   90.00
_cell.angle_gamma   90.00
#
_symmetry.space_group_name_H-M   'P 1'
#
loop_
_entity.id
_entity.type
_entity.pdbx_description
1 polymer ?
#
loop_
_entity_poly.entity_id
_entity_poly.type
_entity_poly.pdbx_seq_one_letter_code
_entity_poly.pdbx_strand_id
1 'polypeptide(L)'
;MGKSESQMDITDINTPKPKKKQRWTPLEISLSVLVLLLTIIAVTMIALYATYDDGICKSSDCIKSAARLIQNMDATAEPCTDFFKYACGGWLKRNVIPETSSRYGNFDILRDELEVVLKDVLQEPKTEDIVAVQKAKTLYRSCINESAIDSRGGEPLLKLL
;
A
#
# COMPACT_ATOMS: atom_id res chain seq x y z
N MET A 1 20.20 66.64 84.38
CA MET A 1 19.73 68.00 84.04
C MET A 1 20.47 68.43 82.79
N GLY A 2 19.80 68.44 81.63
CA GLY A 2 20.35 68.95 80.37
C GLY A 2 21.08 67.96 79.44
N LYS A 3 20.59 67.92 78.19
CA LYS A 3 21.19 67.52 76.90
C LYS A 3 21.59 66.05 76.64
N SER A 4 20.88 65.43 75.68
CA SER A 4 21.31 64.26 74.91
C SER A 4 21.03 64.52 73.43
N GLU A 5 22.01 64.17 72.61
CA GLU A 5 22.07 64.28 71.15
C GLU A 5 21.35 63.13 70.42
N SER A 6 21.15 63.34 69.11
CA SER A 6 21.16 62.34 68.01
C SER A 6 19.98 61.34 68.00
N GLN A 7 19.43 60.83 66.90
CA GLN A 7 19.68 60.91 65.46
C GLN A 7 18.39 60.45 64.76
N MET A 8 18.23 60.91 63.53
CA MET A 8 17.17 60.64 62.56
C MET A 8 16.98 59.13 62.29
N ASP A 9 15.73 58.66 62.32
CA ASP A 9 15.34 57.30 61.92
C ASP A 9 14.28 57.39 60.81
N ILE A 10 14.56 56.76 59.66
CA ILE A 10 13.70 56.73 58.47
C ILE A 10 13.06 55.35 58.40
N THR A 11 11.73 55.32 58.51
CA THR A 11 10.90 54.16 58.19
C THR A 11 10.60 54.12 56.70
N ASP A 12 10.83 52.97 56.06
CA ASP A 12 10.45 52.72 54.66
C ASP A 12 9.35 51.65 54.59
N ILE A 13 8.26 52.00 53.89
CA ILE A 13 7.05 51.19 53.67
C ILE A 13 7.00 50.75 52.19
N ASN A 14 6.59 49.50 51.98
CA ASN A 14 6.34 48.82 50.70
C ASN A 14 5.76 49.66 49.54
N THR A 15 6.29 49.49 48.32
CA THR A 15 5.68 49.92 47.05
C THR A 15 5.81 48.86 45.92
N PRO A 16 4.90 48.86 44.91
CA PRO A 16 4.62 47.70 44.05
C PRO A 16 5.57 47.56 42.84
N LYS A 17 5.82 46.31 42.40
CA LYS A 17 6.69 45.99 41.25
C LYS A 17 6.14 46.56 39.93
N PRO A 18 6.97 47.22 39.10
CA PRO A 18 6.55 47.79 37.82
C PRO A 18 6.41 46.73 36.71
N LYS A 19 5.29 46.78 35.97
CA LYS A 19 5.10 46.04 34.72
C LYS A 19 6.01 46.67 33.63
N LYS A 20 7.08 45.97 33.22
CA LYS A 20 7.93 46.40 32.09
C LYS A 20 7.11 46.41 30.80
N LYS A 21 6.83 47.59 30.23
CA LYS A 21 6.29 47.74 28.86
C LYS A 21 7.42 47.51 27.87
N GLN A 22 7.39 46.38 27.18
CA GLN A 22 8.36 46.02 26.15
C GLN A 22 8.23 46.98 24.95
N ARG A 23 9.26 47.78 24.68
CA ARG A 23 9.29 48.78 23.60
C ARG A 23 10.13 48.23 22.44
N TRP A 24 9.48 47.76 21.40
CA TRP A 24 10.10 47.10 20.25
C TRP A 24 10.72 48.15 19.32
N THR A 25 11.89 47.88 18.74
CA THR A 25 12.52 48.77 17.74
C THR A 25 11.86 48.55 16.38
N PRO A 26 11.81 49.57 15.50
CA PRO A 26 11.16 49.45 14.18
C PRO A 26 11.76 48.35 13.30
N LEU A 27 13.05 48.04 13.50
CA LEU A 27 13.76 46.96 12.80
C LEU A 27 13.24 45.57 13.20
N GLU A 28 13.02 45.33 14.51
CA GLU A 28 12.49 44.05 15.04
C GLU A 28 11.05 43.82 14.62
N ILE A 29 10.24 44.88 14.56
CA ILE A 29 8.87 44.82 14.02
C ILE A 29 8.92 44.48 12.53
N SER A 30 9.80 45.13 11.77
CA SER A 30 9.95 44.87 10.33
C SER A 30 10.41 43.45 10.02
N LEU A 31 11.36 42.92 10.79
CA LEU A 31 11.84 41.54 10.65
C LEU A 31 10.74 40.53 11.02
N SER A 32 10.02 40.78 12.12
CA SER A 32 8.90 39.92 12.55
C SER A 32 7.79 39.87 11.50
N VAL A 33 7.48 41.00 10.85
CA VAL A 33 6.49 41.08 9.76
C VAL A 33 6.99 40.33 8.52
N LEU A 34 8.26 40.48 8.12
CA LEU A 34 8.81 39.77 6.97
C LEU A 34 8.78 38.25 7.17
N VAL A 35 9.18 37.77 8.35
CA VAL A 35 9.13 36.35 8.70
C VAL A 35 7.69 35.84 8.66
N LEU A 36 6.73 36.60 9.20
CA LEU A 36 5.32 36.26 9.14
C LEU A 36 4.79 36.18 7.70
N LEU A 37 5.18 37.11 6.83
CA LEU A 37 4.77 37.07 5.42
C LEU A 37 5.35 35.86 4.68
N LEU A 38 6.63 35.53 4.94
CA LEU A 38 7.27 34.35 4.33
C LEU A 38 6.65 33.04 4.81
N THR A 39 6.29 32.93 6.10
CA THR A 39 5.60 31.74 6.60
C THR A 39 4.18 31.63 6.03
N ILE A 40 3.46 32.75 5.89
CA ILE A 40 2.16 32.76 5.22
C ILE A 40 2.29 32.29 3.77
N ILE A 41 3.27 32.82 3.01
CA ILE A 41 3.49 32.40 1.62
C ILE A 41 3.82 30.90 1.55
N ALA A 42 4.73 30.41 2.39
CA ALA A 42 5.08 28.99 2.43
C ALA A 42 3.87 28.11 2.77
N VAL A 43 3.07 28.50 3.76
CA VAL A 43 1.84 27.78 4.14
C VAL A 43 0.81 27.80 3.02
N THR A 44 0.61 28.94 2.34
CA THR A 44 -0.31 29.02 1.19
C THR A 44 0.13 28.17 0.01
N MET A 45 1.44 28.14 -0.31
CA MET A 45 1.98 27.28 -1.35
C MET A 45 1.83 25.80 -1.00
N ILE A 46 2.13 25.41 0.25
CA ILE A 46 1.93 24.03 0.73
C ILE A 46 0.45 23.66 0.67
N ALA A 47 -0.45 24.55 1.09
CA ALA A 47 -1.88 24.32 1.02
C ALA A 47 -2.34 24.13 -0.44
N LEU A 48 -1.92 25.01 -1.36
CA LEU A 48 -2.24 24.89 -2.78
C LEU A 48 -1.76 23.55 -3.37
N TYR A 49 -0.52 23.13 -3.06
CA TYR A 49 0.01 21.83 -3.48
C TYR A 49 -0.74 20.64 -2.85
N ALA A 50 -1.08 20.73 -1.56
CA ALA A 50 -1.76 19.65 -0.85
C ALA A 50 -3.23 19.50 -1.27
N THR A 51 -3.88 20.60 -1.69
CA THR A 51 -5.24 20.60 -2.22
C THR A 51 -5.30 20.49 -3.74
N TYR A 52 -4.15 20.38 -4.42
CA TYR A 52 -4.09 20.23 -5.87
C TYR A 52 -4.54 18.81 -6.24
N ASP A 53 -5.69 18.74 -6.91
CA ASP A 53 -6.17 17.52 -7.55
C ASP A 53 -5.75 17.54 -9.02
N ASP A 54 -4.86 16.63 -9.41
CA ASP A 54 -4.45 16.41 -10.81
C ASP A 54 -5.47 15.56 -11.58
N GLY A 55 -6.54 15.11 -10.92
CA GLY A 55 -7.56 14.23 -11.51
C GLY A 55 -7.06 12.81 -11.76
N ILE A 56 -5.88 12.44 -11.24
CA ILE A 56 -5.29 11.11 -11.42
C ILE A 56 -5.69 10.20 -10.27
N CYS A 57 -6.24 9.03 -10.60
CA CYS A 57 -6.54 8.01 -9.61
C CYS A 57 -5.26 7.45 -8.98
N LYS A 58 -5.11 7.64 -7.66
CA LYS A 58 -3.97 7.16 -6.85
C LYS A 58 -4.38 6.06 -5.86
N SER A 59 -5.55 5.45 -6.03
CA SER A 59 -5.98 4.32 -5.20
C SER A 59 -5.07 3.10 -5.45
N SER A 60 -5.00 2.21 -4.46
CA SER A 60 -4.22 0.97 -4.56
C SER A 60 -4.62 0.15 -5.79
N ASP A 61 -5.92 0.06 -6.07
CA ASP A 61 -6.45 -0.72 -7.20
C ASP A 61 -6.08 -0.09 -8.56
N CYS A 62 -6.10 1.24 -8.66
CA CYS A 62 -5.65 1.96 -9.85
C CYS A 62 -4.17 1.72 -10.11
N ILE A 63 -3.32 1.82 -9.08
CA ILE A 63 -1.87 1.63 -9.22
C ILE A 63 -1.54 0.19 -9.62
N LYS A 64 -2.18 -0.81 -8.99
CA LYS A 64 -1.99 -2.24 -9.35
C LYS A 64 -2.41 -2.51 -10.80
N SER A 65 -3.55 -1.96 -11.21
CA SER A 65 -4.06 -2.12 -12.57
C SER A 65 -3.14 -1.45 -13.60
N ALA A 66 -2.73 -0.21 -13.34
CA ALA A 66 -1.80 0.53 -14.20
C ALA A 66 -0.46 -0.18 -14.33
N ALA A 67 0.10 -0.69 -13.22
CA ALA A 67 1.34 -1.48 -13.26
C ALA A 67 1.21 -2.70 -14.17
N ARG A 68 0.11 -3.45 -14.07
CA ARG A 68 -0.14 -4.62 -14.94
C ARG A 68 -0.23 -4.23 -16.42
N LEU A 69 -0.93 -3.13 -16.73
CA LEU A 69 -1.06 -2.61 -18.10
C LEU A 69 0.32 -2.24 -18.68
N ILE A 70 1.07 -1.42 -17.95
CA ILE A 70 2.41 -0.94 -18.35
C ILE A 70 3.39 -2.10 -18.53
N GLN A 71 3.36 -3.08 -17.64
CA GLN A 71 4.23 -4.24 -17.76
C GLN A 71 3.90 -5.02 -19.04
N ASN A 72 2.64 -5.30 -19.32
CA ASN A 72 2.27 -6.19 -20.42
C ASN A 72 2.45 -5.56 -21.80
N MET A 73 2.29 -4.23 -21.91
CA MET A 73 2.42 -3.51 -23.16
C MET A 73 3.87 -3.31 -23.62
N ASP A 74 4.04 -3.09 -24.92
CA ASP A 74 5.25 -2.63 -25.59
C ASP A 74 4.96 -1.28 -26.27
N ALA A 75 5.29 -0.18 -25.58
CA ALA A 75 5.04 1.17 -26.08
C ALA A 75 5.91 1.56 -27.29
N THR A 76 6.85 0.72 -27.72
CA THR A 76 7.66 0.95 -28.93
C THR A 76 6.97 0.49 -30.21
N ALA A 77 5.95 -0.38 -30.10
CA ALA A 77 5.14 -0.81 -31.23
C ALA A 77 4.02 0.21 -31.50
N GLU A 78 3.78 0.52 -32.78
CA GLU A 78 2.70 1.44 -33.16
C GLU A 78 1.34 0.74 -33.06
N PRO A 79 0.39 1.25 -32.25
CA PRO A 79 -0.86 0.55 -31.94
C PRO A 79 -1.84 0.44 -33.11
N CYS A 80 -1.84 1.37 -34.06
CA CYS A 80 -2.70 1.30 -35.25
C CYS A 80 -2.20 0.27 -36.27
N THR A 81 -0.95 -0.17 -36.16
CA THR A 81 -0.28 -1.11 -37.05
C THR A 81 -0.39 -2.53 -36.50
N ASP A 82 -0.03 -2.74 -35.22
CA ASP A 82 -0.16 -4.03 -34.54
C ASP A 82 -0.53 -3.81 -33.06
N PHE A 83 -1.83 -3.75 -32.81
CA PHE A 83 -2.35 -3.56 -31.46
C PHE A 83 -2.02 -4.73 -30.53
N PHE A 84 -1.85 -5.95 -31.06
CA PHE A 84 -1.47 -7.11 -30.24
C PHE A 84 -0.04 -6.96 -29.74
N LYS A 85 0.89 -6.59 -30.61
CA LYS A 85 2.27 -6.31 -30.21
C LYS A 85 2.34 -5.14 -29.23
N TYR A 86 1.61 -4.06 -29.49
CA TYR A 86 1.52 -2.94 -28.55
C TYR A 86 0.97 -3.36 -27.18
N ALA A 87 -0.14 -4.08 -27.12
CA ALA A 87 -0.79 -4.42 -25.85
C ALA A 87 -0.12 -5.56 -25.07
N CYS A 88 0.57 -6.48 -25.76
CA CYS A 88 1.09 -7.72 -25.18
C CYS A 88 2.59 -7.94 -25.38
N GLY A 89 3.29 -7.09 -26.14
CA GLY A 89 4.69 -7.30 -26.52
C GLY A 89 5.65 -7.39 -25.33
N GLY A 90 5.39 -6.63 -24.27
CA GLY A 90 6.13 -6.71 -23.01
C GLY A 90 5.93 -8.06 -22.31
N TRP A 91 4.70 -8.57 -22.29
CA TRP A 91 4.38 -9.88 -21.74
C TRP A 91 5.05 -11.02 -22.53
N LEU A 92 4.98 -10.99 -23.87
CA LEU A 92 5.60 -11.99 -24.74
C LEU A 92 7.12 -12.07 -24.55
N LYS A 93 7.78 -10.95 -24.28
CA LYS A 93 9.23 -10.91 -24.06
C LYS A 93 9.65 -11.54 -22.72
N ARG A 94 8.77 -11.51 -21.71
CA ARG A 94 9.10 -11.96 -20.34
C ARG A 94 8.65 -13.38 -20.02
N ASN A 95 7.72 -13.94 -20.80
CA ASN A 95 7.10 -15.23 -20.47
C ASN A 95 7.47 -16.30 -21.51
N VAL A 96 7.68 -17.51 -21.03
CA VAL A 96 7.89 -18.72 -21.82
C VAL A 96 6.75 -19.68 -21.48
N ILE A 97 6.27 -20.43 -22.46
CA ILE A 97 5.24 -21.45 -22.23
C ILE A 97 5.84 -22.55 -21.33
N PRO A 98 5.26 -22.84 -20.15
CA PRO A 98 5.73 -23.93 -19.29
C PRO A 98 5.64 -25.30 -20.00
N GLU A 99 6.54 -26.23 -19.69
CA GLU A 99 6.59 -27.58 -20.30
C GLU A 99 5.28 -28.38 -20.15
N THR A 100 4.51 -28.11 -19.10
CA THR A 100 3.23 -28.76 -18.80
C THR A 100 2.05 -28.13 -19.56
N SER A 101 2.29 -27.08 -20.34
CA SER A 101 1.26 -26.26 -20.98
C SER A 101 1.47 -26.22 -22.50
N SER A 102 0.40 -26.37 -23.27
CA SER A 102 0.45 -26.23 -24.74
C SER A 102 0.30 -24.79 -25.23
N ARG A 103 -0.19 -23.90 -24.36
CA ARG A 103 -0.34 -22.47 -24.56
C ARG A 103 -0.20 -21.76 -23.22
N TYR A 104 0.16 -20.48 -23.23
CA TYR A 104 0.24 -19.70 -22.01
C TYR A 104 -0.16 -18.25 -22.26
N GLY A 105 -0.88 -17.67 -21.31
CA GLY A 105 -1.43 -16.33 -21.39
C GLY A 105 -2.19 -15.97 -20.12
N ASN A 106 -2.83 -14.80 -20.10
CA ASN A 106 -3.54 -14.31 -18.92
C ASN A 106 -4.64 -15.26 -18.42
N PHE A 107 -5.36 -15.94 -19.32
CA PHE A 107 -6.39 -16.91 -18.92
C PHE A 107 -5.81 -18.17 -18.29
N ASP A 108 -4.68 -18.66 -18.80
CA ASP A 108 -4.02 -19.83 -18.23
C ASP A 108 -3.43 -19.49 -16.86
N ILE A 109 -2.80 -18.31 -16.69
CA ILE A 109 -2.32 -17.82 -15.39
C ILE A 109 -3.47 -17.77 -14.36
N LEU A 110 -4.62 -17.20 -14.74
CA LEU A 110 -5.79 -17.14 -13.84
C LEU A 110 -6.33 -18.53 -13.50
N ARG A 111 -6.28 -19.49 -14.43
CA ARG A 111 -6.66 -20.88 -14.14
C ARG A 111 -5.67 -21.52 -13.16
N ASP A 112 -4.37 -21.32 -13.35
CA ASP A 112 -3.34 -21.84 -12.46
C ASP A 112 -3.52 -21.28 -11.03
N GLU A 113 -3.79 -19.97 -10.91
CA GLU A 113 -4.11 -19.32 -9.63
C GLU A 113 -5.38 -19.89 -8.98
N LEU A 114 -6.42 -20.16 -9.78
CA LEU A 114 -7.65 -20.79 -9.29
C LEU A 114 -7.41 -22.22 -8.81
N GLU A 115 -6.59 -22.99 -9.53
CA GLU A 115 -6.25 -24.37 -9.16
C GLU A 115 -5.52 -24.43 -7.81
N VAL A 116 -4.71 -23.42 -7.47
CA VAL A 116 -4.11 -23.29 -6.13
C VAL A 116 -5.20 -23.15 -5.06
N VAL A 117 -6.19 -22.29 -5.27
CA VAL A 117 -7.30 -22.11 -4.32
C VAL A 117 -8.13 -23.40 -4.21
N LEU A 118 -8.39 -24.09 -5.33
CA LEU A 118 -9.11 -25.37 -5.34
C LEU A 118 -8.35 -26.44 -4.54
N LYS A 119 -7.04 -26.54 -4.73
CA LYS A 119 -6.17 -27.43 -3.94
C LYS A 119 -6.30 -27.11 -2.45
N ASP A 120 -6.23 -25.84 -2.06
CA ASP A 120 -6.28 -25.42 -0.66
C ASP A 120 -7.60 -25.82 0.01
N VAL A 121 -8.73 -25.66 -0.68
CA VAL A 121 -10.04 -26.01 -0.11
C VAL A 121 -10.36 -27.50 -0.17
N LEU A 122 -9.69 -28.28 -1.03
CA LEU A 122 -9.96 -29.72 -1.21
C LEU A 122 -9.01 -30.64 -0.44
N GLN A 123 -7.81 -30.18 -0.10
CA GLN A 123 -6.77 -31.04 0.51
C GLN A 123 -7.11 -31.51 1.93
N GLU A 124 -7.74 -30.66 2.75
CA GLU A 124 -7.99 -30.93 4.16
C GLU A 124 -9.48 -31.13 4.47
N PRO A 125 -9.89 -32.26 5.08
CA PRO A 125 -11.26 -32.46 5.56
C PRO A 125 -11.56 -31.55 6.75
N LYS A 126 -12.81 -31.09 6.87
CA LYS A 126 -13.29 -30.32 8.02
C LYS A 126 -14.46 -31.05 8.68
N THR A 127 -14.57 -30.94 10.01
CA THR A 127 -15.60 -31.63 10.80
C THR A 127 -17.01 -31.20 10.39
N GLU A 128 -17.17 -29.94 9.99
CA GLU A 128 -18.42 -29.31 9.58
C GLU A 128 -18.76 -29.49 8.09
N ASP A 129 -17.94 -30.23 7.32
CA ASP A 129 -18.22 -30.44 5.89
C ASP A 129 -19.53 -31.20 5.69
N ILE A 130 -20.42 -30.66 4.84
CA ILE A 130 -21.59 -31.39 4.37
C ILE A 130 -21.17 -32.60 3.51
N VAL A 131 -22.04 -33.61 3.41
CA VAL A 131 -21.75 -34.87 2.70
C VAL A 131 -21.24 -34.65 1.26
N ALA A 132 -21.78 -33.67 0.54
CA ALA A 132 -21.32 -33.35 -0.81
C ALA A 132 -19.83 -32.91 -0.84
N VAL A 133 -19.41 -32.07 0.11
CA VAL A 133 -18.02 -31.59 0.22
C VAL A 133 -17.10 -32.73 0.67
N GLN A 134 -17.54 -33.55 1.63
CA GLN A 134 -16.79 -34.73 2.07
C GLN A 134 -16.49 -35.69 0.90
N LYS A 135 -17.46 -35.91 0.01
CA LYS A 135 -17.28 -36.70 -1.21
C LYS A 135 -16.29 -36.06 -2.17
N ALA A 136 -16.38 -34.76 -2.41
CA ALA A 136 -15.44 -34.03 -3.28
C ALA A 136 -13.99 -34.12 -2.76
N LYS A 137 -13.78 -33.90 -1.46
CA LYS A 137 -12.45 -34.04 -0.82
C LYS A 137 -11.94 -35.47 -0.82
N THR A 138 -12.83 -36.45 -0.65
CA THR A 138 -12.45 -37.87 -0.71
C THR A 138 -12.05 -38.27 -2.13
N LEU A 139 -12.77 -37.79 -3.14
CA LEU A 139 -12.40 -37.98 -4.54
C LEU A 139 -11.03 -37.35 -4.84
N TYR A 140 -10.81 -36.10 -4.41
CA TYR A 140 -9.52 -35.42 -4.56
C TYR A 140 -8.37 -36.23 -3.95
N ARG A 141 -8.50 -36.65 -2.68
CA ARG A 141 -7.49 -37.48 -1.99
C ARG A 141 -7.25 -38.84 -2.64
N SER A 142 -8.27 -39.43 -3.26
CA SER A 142 -8.10 -40.68 -4.00
C SER A 142 -7.31 -40.50 -5.30
N CYS A 143 -7.43 -39.33 -5.93
CA CYS A 143 -6.73 -38.98 -7.16
C CYS A 143 -5.24 -38.70 -6.91
N ILE A 144 -4.91 -37.96 -5.86
CA ILE A 144 -3.52 -37.54 -5.58
C ILE A 144 -2.67 -38.60 -4.84
N ASN A 145 -3.25 -39.74 -4.45
CA ASN A 145 -2.52 -40.81 -3.76
C ASN A 145 -1.87 -41.76 -4.77
N GLU A 146 -0.80 -41.29 -5.41
CA GLU A 146 -0.05 -42.04 -6.43
C GLU A 146 0.44 -43.39 -5.90
N SER A 147 0.92 -43.47 -4.66
CA SER A 147 1.37 -44.74 -4.06
C SER A 147 0.30 -45.83 -4.08
N ALA A 148 -0.96 -45.48 -3.79
CA ALA A 148 -2.07 -46.42 -3.83
C ALA A 148 -2.47 -46.78 -5.28
N ILE A 149 -2.38 -45.82 -6.20
CA ILE A 149 -2.65 -46.03 -7.63
C ILE A 149 -1.61 -46.98 -8.22
N ASP A 150 -0.32 -46.70 -8.01
CA ASP A 150 0.81 -47.47 -8.52
C ASP A 150 0.82 -48.90 -7.97
N SER A 151 0.45 -49.09 -6.69
CA SER A 151 0.36 -50.42 -6.08
C SER A 151 -0.65 -51.36 -6.77
N ARG A 152 -1.63 -50.79 -7.49
CA ARG A 152 -2.66 -51.54 -8.21
C ARG A 152 -2.29 -51.80 -9.67
N GLY A 153 -1.29 -51.10 -10.22
CA GLY A 153 -0.88 -51.22 -11.62
C GLY A 153 -2.05 -51.12 -12.60
N GLY A 154 -2.02 -51.93 -13.66
CA GLY A 154 -3.09 -52.01 -14.67
C GLY A 154 -4.32 -52.84 -14.26
N GLU A 155 -4.32 -53.45 -13.07
CA GLU A 155 -5.36 -54.38 -12.62
C GLU A 155 -6.79 -53.79 -12.68
N PRO A 156 -7.04 -52.51 -12.30
CA PRO A 156 -8.38 -51.93 -12.39
C PRO A 156 -8.93 -51.90 -13.82
N LEU A 157 -8.07 -51.67 -14.82
CA LEU A 157 -8.47 -51.67 -16.22
C LEU A 157 -8.70 -53.10 -16.73
N LEU A 158 -7.85 -54.06 -16.35
CA LEU A 158 -8.00 -55.47 -16.74
C LEU A 158 -9.30 -56.10 -16.25
N LYS A 159 -9.83 -55.65 -15.10
CA LYS A 159 -11.14 -56.10 -14.58
C LYS A 159 -12.34 -55.50 -15.33
N LEU A 160 -12.13 -54.40 -16.04
CA LEU A 160 -13.17 -53.71 -16.80
C LEU A 160 -13.33 -54.27 -18.22
N LEU A 161 -12.21 -54.72 -18.81
CA LEU A 161 -12.16 -55.38 -20.12
C LEU A 161 -12.71 -56.81 -20.04
#